data_AF-A0A925IU85-F1
#
_entry.id   AF-A0A925IU85-F1
#
_cell.length_a   1.000
_cell.length_b   1.000
_cell.length_c   1.000
_cell.angle_alpha   90.00
_cell.angle_beta   90.00
_cell.angle_gamma   90.00
#
_symmetry.space_group_name_H-M   'P 1'
#
loop_
_entity.id
_entity.type
_entity.pdbx_description
1 polymer ?
#
loop_
_entity_poly.entity_id
_entity_poly.type
_entity_poly.pdbx_seq_one_letter_code
_entity_poly.pdbx_strand_id
1 'polypeptide(L)'
;MSINLIETIQVNLHYPPLQKIDPNTQEVVIDNTKPDEHRFSQAAIPAVLTGLYKYSTTDEGAEHILRGDISTNWVSLYFKDTTNEVVQKIASYSFHSNEDTLTRMNEIANEAIRLIRENMKPGATMMDVKDFMSAQTNTILLFLPDALHMGELLNDNTLDDNTNKMEGPISSLMHKIGSAFSNPANEAELHK
;
A
#
# COMPACT_ATOMS: atom_id res chain seq x y z
N MET A 1 18.54 9.61 2.48
CA MET A 1 17.35 10.06 3.23
C MET A 1 16.21 9.19 2.76
N SER A 2 15.49 8.51 3.66
CA SER A 2 14.27 7.80 3.30
C SER A 2 13.17 8.82 3.06
N ILE A 3 12.61 8.85 1.85
CA ILE A 3 11.45 9.70 1.54
C ILE A 3 10.22 9.22 2.30
N ASN A 4 9.25 10.12 2.51
CA ASN A 4 7.90 9.76 2.93
C ASN A 4 7.02 9.68 1.68
N LEU A 5 6.59 8.47 1.29
CA LEU A 5 5.80 8.28 0.06
C LEU A 5 4.48 9.05 0.10
N ILE A 6 3.77 9.04 1.24
CA ILE A 6 2.50 9.76 1.40
C ILE A 6 2.69 11.24 1.07
N GLU A 7 3.61 11.90 1.78
CA GLU A 7 3.85 13.33 1.62
C GLU A 7 4.37 13.68 0.22
N THR A 8 5.27 12.86 -0.33
CA THR A 8 5.88 13.13 -1.63
C THR A 8 4.87 12.99 -2.76
N ILE A 9 4.03 11.96 -2.74
CA ILE A 9 2.96 11.76 -3.74
C ILE A 9 1.94 12.89 -3.64
N GLN A 10 1.56 13.30 -2.43
CA GLN A 10 0.64 14.41 -2.25
C GLN A 10 1.17 15.70 -2.88
N VAL A 11 2.42 16.03 -2.61
CA VAL A 11 3.04 17.25 -3.15
C VAL A 11 3.15 17.17 -4.67
N ASN A 12 3.64 16.06 -5.23
CA ASN A 12 3.87 15.94 -6.67
C ASN A 12 2.58 15.91 -7.48
N LEU A 13 1.52 15.30 -6.95
CA LEU A 13 0.21 15.23 -7.59
C LEU A 13 -0.76 16.33 -7.14
N HIS A 14 -0.29 17.30 -6.34
CA HIS A 14 -1.07 18.45 -5.85
C HIS A 14 -2.32 18.08 -5.05
N TYR A 15 -2.28 16.96 -4.33
CA TYR A 15 -3.36 16.56 -3.43
C TYR A 15 -3.36 17.35 -2.12
N PRO A 16 -4.54 17.58 -1.51
CA PRO A 16 -4.62 18.21 -0.21
C PRO A 16 -3.90 17.40 0.88
N PRO A 17 -3.40 18.05 1.95
CA PRO A 17 -2.78 17.38 3.10
C PRO A 17 -3.69 16.31 3.73
N LEU A 18 -3.07 15.20 4.15
CA LEU A 18 -3.75 14.02 4.67
C LEU A 18 -3.79 14.14 6.19
N GLN A 19 -4.87 13.66 6.78
CA GLN A 19 -5.07 13.66 8.22
C GLN A 19 -4.70 12.30 8.78
N LYS A 20 -3.83 12.30 9.79
CA LYS A 20 -3.54 11.09 10.56
C LYS A 20 -4.82 10.65 11.26
N ILE A 21 -5.10 9.36 11.20
CA ILE A 21 -6.23 8.76 11.87
C ILE A 21 -5.82 8.49 13.30
N ASP A 22 -6.65 8.91 14.24
CA ASP A 22 -6.47 8.55 15.64
C ASP A 22 -6.83 7.06 15.80
N PRO A 23 -5.86 6.21 16.18
CA PRO A 23 -6.09 4.77 16.33
C PRO A 23 -7.10 4.44 17.43
N ASN A 24 -7.40 5.36 18.34
CA ASN A 24 -8.38 5.17 19.40
C ASN A 24 -9.80 5.48 18.96
N THR A 25 -9.97 6.34 17.94
CA THR A 25 -11.30 6.73 17.46
C THR A 25 -11.65 6.14 16.11
N GLN A 26 -10.66 5.73 15.30
CA GLN A 26 -10.79 5.04 14.00
C GLN A 26 -11.59 5.77 12.91
N GLU A 27 -12.21 6.89 13.28
CA GLU A 27 -12.95 7.76 12.39
C GLU A 27 -12.01 8.83 11.85
N VAL A 28 -11.81 8.82 10.52
CA VAL A 28 -11.72 10.11 9.85
C VAL A 28 -13.10 10.72 10.07
N VAL A 29 -13.20 11.75 10.92
CA VAL A 29 -14.46 12.51 11.04
C VAL A 29 -14.79 12.96 9.61
N ILE A 30 -15.80 12.32 9.02
CA ILE A 30 -16.26 12.58 7.65
C ILE A 30 -16.87 13.96 7.69
N ASP A 31 -16.01 14.95 7.55
CA ASP A 31 -16.37 16.34 7.60
C ASP A 31 -17.03 16.68 6.26
N ASN A 32 -18.37 16.72 6.26
CA ASN A 32 -19.18 17.06 5.08
C ASN A 32 -18.97 18.51 4.60
N THR A 33 -18.14 19.28 5.31
CA THR A 33 -17.69 20.60 4.86
C THR A 33 -16.40 20.55 4.05
N LYS A 34 -15.67 19.42 4.04
CA LYS A 34 -14.44 19.28 3.26
C LYS A 34 -14.75 18.89 1.81
N PRO A 35 -14.03 19.47 0.83
CA PRO A 35 -14.15 19.11 -0.58
C PRO A 35 -13.94 17.61 -0.81
N ASP A 36 -14.62 17.06 -1.82
CA ASP A 36 -14.51 15.66 -2.25
C ASP A 36 -13.06 15.25 -2.51
N GLU A 37 -12.22 16.18 -2.95
CA GLU A 37 -10.78 16.01 -3.15
C GLU A 37 -9.99 15.64 -1.89
N HIS A 38 -10.35 16.17 -0.72
CA HIS A 38 -9.71 15.78 0.53
C HIS A 38 -10.09 14.34 0.92
N ARG A 39 -11.33 13.94 0.65
CA ARG A 39 -11.80 12.57 0.92
C ARG A 39 -11.16 11.58 -0.04
N PHE A 40 -11.08 11.98 -1.30
CA PHE A 40 -10.44 11.19 -2.34
C PHE A 40 -8.99 10.93 -1.98
N SER A 41 -8.17 11.96 -1.74
CA SER A 41 -6.75 11.76 -1.44
C SER A 41 -6.55 10.98 -0.13
N GLN A 42 -7.37 11.24 0.90
CA GLN A 42 -7.34 10.53 2.18
C GLN A 42 -7.61 9.04 2.03
N ALA A 43 -8.47 8.62 1.10
CA ALA A 43 -8.76 7.22 0.85
C ALA A 43 -7.79 6.59 -0.17
N ALA A 44 -7.64 7.24 -1.33
CA ALA A 44 -6.96 6.67 -2.49
C ALA A 44 -5.45 6.49 -2.28
N ILE A 45 -4.76 7.49 -1.74
CA ILE A 45 -3.29 7.42 -1.56
C ILE A 45 -2.90 6.28 -0.62
N PRO A 46 -3.41 6.19 0.62
CA PRO A 46 -3.03 5.10 1.51
C PRO A 46 -3.55 3.74 1.02
N ALA A 47 -4.73 3.66 0.37
CA ALA A 47 -5.22 2.40 -0.19
C ALA A 47 -4.32 1.87 -1.33
N VAL A 48 -3.91 2.74 -2.26
CA VAL A 48 -2.98 2.40 -3.34
C VAL A 48 -1.64 1.93 -2.78
N LEU A 49 -1.07 2.68 -1.83
CA LEU A 49 0.20 2.32 -1.21
C LEU A 49 0.11 1.02 -0.38
N THR A 50 -1.03 0.75 0.25
CA THR A 50 -1.27 -0.49 0.98
C THR A 50 -1.33 -1.69 0.03
N GLY A 51 -2.04 -1.57 -1.09
CA GLY A 51 -2.07 -2.60 -2.13
C GLY A 51 -0.69 -2.82 -2.76
N LEU A 52 0.07 -1.75 -3.00
CA LEU A 52 1.43 -1.82 -3.52
C LEU A 52 2.40 -2.48 -2.52
N TYR A 53 2.28 -2.17 -1.23
CA TYR A 53 3.01 -2.86 -0.17
C TYR A 53 2.72 -4.37 -0.21
N LYS A 54 1.44 -4.75 -0.22
CA LYS A 54 1.04 -6.17 -0.29
C LYS A 54 1.63 -6.85 -1.51
N TYR A 55 1.57 -6.20 -2.67
CA TYR A 55 2.14 -6.71 -3.91
C TYR A 55 3.65 -6.92 -3.82
N SER A 56 4.37 -5.95 -3.24
CA SER A 56 5.82 -5.99 -3.06
C SER A 56 6.30 -7.16 -2.20
N THR A 57 5.44 -7.72 -1.33
CA THR A 57 5.84 -8.86 -0.48
C THR A 57 6.17 -10.12 -1.28
N THR A 58 5.65 -10.23 -2.51
CA THR A 58 5.96 -11.32 -3.46
C THR A 58 7.20 -10.99 -4.29
N ASP A 59 7.96 -12.01 -4.69
CA ASP A 59 9.13 -11.83 -5.56
C ASP A 59 8.72 -11.26 -6.92
N GLU A 60 7.67 -11.81 -7.53
CA GLU A 60 7.11 -11.32 -8.79
C GLU A 60 6.71 -9.83 -8.69
N GLY A 61 6.02 -9.45 -7.61
CA GLY A 61 5.59 -8.08 -7.42
C GLY A 61 6.75 -7.11 -7.18
N ALA A 62 7.75 -7.50 -6.40
CA ALA A 62 8.96 -6.70 -6.21
C ALA A 62 9.76 -6.54 -7.51
N GLU A 63 9.91 -7.60 -8.30
CA GLU A 63 10.57 -7.57 -9.62
C GLU A 63 9.81 -6.65 -10.58
N HIS A 64 8.48 -6.75 -10.63
CA HIS A 64 7.63 -5.86 -11.43
C HIS A 64 7.73 -4.40 -10.98
N ILE A 65 7.69 -4.12 -9.68
CA ILE A 65 7.88 -2.76 -9.19
C ILE A 65 9.24 -2.22 -9.64
N LEU A 66 10.29 -3.04 -9.62
CA LEU A 66 11.64 -2.60 -9.98
C LEU A 66 11.84 -2.40 -11.49
N ARG A 67 11.26 -3.28 -12.33
CA ARG A 67 11.62 -3.40 -13.76
C ARG A 67 10.43 -3.45 -14.73
N GLY A 68 9.22 -3.55 -14.21
CA GLY A 68 8.00 -3.61 -15.01
C GLY A 68 7.71 -2.32 -15.76
N ASP A 69 6.78 -2.39 -16.70
CA ASP A 69 6.38 -1.25 -17.52
C ASP A 69 5.64 -0.18 -16.71
N ILE A 70 6.02 1.08 -16.89
CA ILE A 70 5.34 2.23 -16.28
C ILE A 70 3.94 2.47 -16.85
N SER A 71 3.61 1.98 -18.04
CA SER A 71 2.24 2.09 -18.60
C SER A 71 1.28 1.02 -18.12
N THR A 72 1.70 0.19 -17.15
CA THR A 72 0.84 -0.84 -16.58
C THR A 72 -0.33 -0.21 -15.82
N ASN A 73 -1.52 -0.78 -15.96
CA ASN A 73 -2.62 -0.50 -15.03
C ASN A 73 -2.32 -1.20 -13.70
N TRP A 74 -1.53 -0.53 -12.88
CA TRP A 74 -1.01 -1.08 -11.63
C TRP A 74 -2.13 -1.45 -10.67
N VAL A 75 -3.15 -0.60 -10.55
CA VAL A 75 -4.28 -0.83 -9.65
C VAL A 75 -4.95 -2.17 -9.97
N SER A 76 -5.24 -2.43 -11.25
CA SER A 76 -5.79 -3.72 -11.68
C SER A 76 -4.82 -4.88 -11.50
N LEU A 77 -3.51 -4.65 -11.65
CA LEU A 77 -2.49 -5.68 -11.52
C LEU A 77 -2.41 -6.23 -10.09
N TYR A 78 -2.37 -5.36 -9.08
CA TYR A 78 -2.16 -5.80 -7.70
C TYR A 78 -3.45 -6.03 -6.89
N PHE A 79 -4.57 -5.39 -7.24
CA PHE A 79 -5.87 -5.72 -6.63
C PHE A 79 -6.58 -6.89 -7.32
N LYS A 80 -6.24 -7.22 -8.58
CA LYS A 80 -6.78 -8.38 -9.30
C LYS A 80 -8.32 -8.42 -9.21
N ASP A 81 -8.88 -9.48 -8.64
CA ASP A 81 -10.32 -9.71 -8.54
C ASP A 81 -11.04 -8.69 -7.62
N THR A 82 -10.33 -8.06 -6.68
CA THR A 82 -10.91 -7.05 -5.77
C THR A 82 -10.84 -5.62 -6.30
N THR A 83 -10.28 -5.41 -7.50
CA THR A 83 -10.12 -4.08 -8.11
C THR A 83 -11.43 -3.27 -8.12
N ASN A 84 -12.51 -3.88 -8.60
CA ASN A 84 -13.80 -3.20 -8.71
C ASN A 84 -14.35 -2.79 -7.35
N GLU A 85 -14.18 -3.63 -6.34
CA GLU A 85 -14.67 -3.37 -4.99
C GLU A 85 -13.87 -2.26 -4.30
N VAL A 86 -12.54 -2.26 -4.44
CA VAL A 86 -11.68 -1.20 -3.92
C VAL A 86 -12.03 0.14 -4.57
N VAL A 87 -12.14 0.17 -5.90
CA VAL A 87 -12.51 1.38 -6.66
C VAL A 87 -13.88 1.89 -6.20
N GLN A 88 -14.87 1.00 -6.08
CA GLN A 88 -16.22 1.37 -5.65
C GLN A 88 -16.24 1.93 -4.22
N LYS A 89 -15.47 1.34 -3.29
CA LYS A 89 -15.40 1.84 -1.91
C LYS A 89 -14.77 3.23 -1.85
N ILE A 90 -13.68 3.48 -2.57
CA ILE A 90 -13.03 4.80 -2.62
C ILE A 90 -13.93 5.83 -3.32
N ALA A 91 -14.55 5.45 -4.43
CA ALA A 91 -15.50 6.30 -5.16
C ALA A 91 -16.67 6.71 -4.26
N SER A 92 -17.24 5.74 -3.52
CA SER A 92 -18.33 6.00 -2.57
C SER A 92 -17.89 6.86 -1.38
N TYR A 93 -16.68 6.63 -0.86
CA TYR A 93 -16.12 7.40 0.24
C TYR A 93 -15.89 8.88 -0.13
N SER A 94 -15.55 9.12 -1.39
CA SER A 94 -15.15 10.43 -1.90
C SER A 94 -16.16 11.09 -2.83
N PHE A 95 -17.33 10.50 -3.06
CA PHE A 95 -18.38 11.02 -3.94
C PHE A 95 -17.94 11.21 -5.41
N HIS A 96 -16.99 10.40 -5.87
CA HIS A 96 -16.52 10.37 -7.25
C HIS A 96 -17.12 9.21 -8.06
N SER A 97 -16.95 9.23 -9.38
CA SER A 97 -17.29 8.09 -10.23
C SER A 97 -16.21 6.99 -10.14
N ASN A 98 -16.58 5.74 -10.41
CA ASN A 98 -15.62 4.64 -10.44
C ASN A 98 -14.54 4.82 -11.53
N GLU A 99 -14.90 5.39 -12.68
CA GLU A 99 -13.99 5.61 -13.80
C GLU A 99 -12.91 6.66 -13.46
N ASP A 100 -13.34 7.81 -12.90
CA ASP A 100 -12.41 8.84 -12.44
C ASP A 100 -11.52 8.32 -11.31
N THR A 101 -12.12 7.59 -10.36
CA THR A 101 -11.41 6.99 -9.24
C THR A 101 -10.32 6.03 -9.70
N LEU A 102 -10.62 5.09 -10.62
CA LEU A 102 -9.63 4.14 -11.14
C LEU A 102 -8.50 4.84 -11.88
N THR A 103 -8.83 5.87 -12.67
CA THR A 103 -7.83 6.64 -13.42
C THR A 103 -6.84 7.30 -12.47
N ARG A 104 -7.35 8.02 -11.47
CA ARG A 104 -6.55 8.75 -10.49
C ARG A 104 -5.79 7.83 -9.54
N MET A 105 -6.37 6.68 -9.17
CA MET A 105 -5.64 5.65 -8.43
C MET A 105 -4.43 5.11 -9.22
N ASN A 106 -4.56 4.97 -10.55
CA ASN A 106 -3.43 4.57 -11.38
C ASN A 106 -2.36 5.66 -11.48
N GLU A 107 -2.74 6.93 -11.52
CA GLU A 107 -1.78 8.05 -11.44
C GLU A 107 -0.98 8.03 -10.13
N ILE A 108 -1.68 7.80 -9.00
CA ILE A 108 -1.05 7.63 -7.68
C ILE A 108 -0.09 6.42 -7.70
N ALA A 109 -0.49 5.29 -8.28
CA ALA A 109 0.34 4.09 -8.36
C ALA A 109 1.59 4.31 -9.22
N ASN A 110 1.43 4.95 -10.37
CA ASN A 110 2.54 5.31 -11.27
C ASN A 110 3.55 6.21 -10.57
N GLU A 111 3.07 7.23 -9.86
CA GLU A 111 3.92 8.15 -9.12
C GLU A 111 4.64 7.44 -7.96
N ALA A 112 3.94 6.57 -7.22
CA ALA A 112 4.55 5.77 -6.16
C ALA A 112 5.69 4.89 -6.70
N ILE A 113 5.48 4.21 -7.83
CA ILE A 113 6.48 3.33 -8.44
C ILE A 113 7.67 4.12 -8.98
N ARG A 114 7.42 5.28 -9.60
CA ARG A 114 8.49 6.20 -10.00
C ARG A 114 9.35 6.58 -8.81
N LEU A 115 8.74 7.01 -7.70
CA LEU A 115 9.45 7.40 -6.48
C LEU A 115 10.21 6.23 -5.84
N ILE A 116 9.62 5.03 -5.81
CA ILE A 116 10.31 3.82 -5.33
C ILE A 116 11.58 3.60 -6.16
N ARG A 117 11.47 3.57 -7.50
CA ARG A 117 12.59 3.34 -8.41
C ARG A 117 13.69 4.40 -8.29
N GLU A 118 13.32 5.67 -8.14
CA GLU A 118 14.28 6.76 -7.95
C GLU A 118 15.05 6.68 -6.63
N ASN A 119 14.48 6.01 -5.63
CA ASN A 119 15.13 5.75 -4.35
C ASN A 119 15.91 4.44 -4.31
N MET A 120 15.89 3.65 -5.39
CA MET A 120 16.69 2.44 -5.52
C MET A 120 18.11 2.78 -5.99
N LYS A 121 19.10 2.07 -5.44
CA LYS A 121 20.48 2.16 -5.93
C LYS A 121 20.62 1.43 -7.27
N PRO A 122 21.60 1.80 -8.11
CA PRO A 122 21.95 1.00 -9.29
C PRO A 122 22.22 -0.46 -8.88
N GLY A 123 21.56 -1.40 -9.55
CA GLY A 123 21.67 -2.82 -9.24
C GLY A 123 20.85 -3.28 -8.03
N ALA A 124 19.88 -2.48 -7.56
CA ALA A 124 18.93 -2.90 -6.54
C ALA A 124 18.25 -4.23 -6.89
N THR A 125 17.90 -4.94 -5.83
CA THR A 125 17.29 -6.27 -5.85
C THR A 125 15.83 -6.20 -5.43
N MET A 126 15.11 -7.31 -5.61
CA MET A 126 13.75 -7.45 -5.06
C MET A 126 13.72 -7.23 -3.54
N MET A 127 14.78 -7.60 -2.82
CA MET A 127 14.88 -7.41 -1.37
C MET A 127 14.92 -5.93 -1.00
N ASP A 128 15.65 -5.11 -1.77
CA ASP A 128 15.72 -3.66 -1.53
C ASP A 128 14.33 -3.01 -1.67
N VAL A 129 13.50 -3.48 -2.62
CA VAL A 129 12.12 -3.01 -2.79
C VAL A 129 11.26 -3.41 -1.59
N LYS A 130 11.36 -4.67 -1.14
CA LYS A 130 10.61 -5.18 0.02
C LYS A 130 10.95 -4.42 1.29
N ASP A 131 12.23 -4.18 1.53
CA ASP A 131 12.72 -3.42 2.69
C ASP A 131 12.25 -1.97 2.65
N PHE A 132 12.32 -1.34 1.48
CA PHE A 132 11.82 0.02 1.29
C PHE A 132 10.33 0.11 1.58
N MET A 133 9.51 -0.78 1.01
CA MET A 133 8.06 -0.75 1.21
C MET A 133 7.68 -1.08 2.66
N SER A 134 8.36 -2.04 3.28
CA SER A 134 8.15 -2.39 4.69
C SER A 134 8.43 -1.20 5.63
N ALA A 135 9.45 -0.38 5.31
CA ALA A 135 9.75 0.83 6.07
C ALA A 135 8.69 1.94 5.92
N GLN A 136 7.87 1.90 4.86
CA GLN A 136 6.80 2.87 4.62
C GLN A 136 5.47 2.45 5.27
N THR A 137 5.28 1.16 5.57
CA THR A 137 4.00 0.59 6.02
C THR A 137 3.41 1.30 7.23
N ASN A 138 4.21 1.59 8.26
CA ASN A 138 3.71 2.30 9.45
C ASN A 138 3.12 3.65 9.08
N THR A 139 3.81 4.41 8.24
CA THR A 139 3.35 5.72 7.78
C THR A 139 2.07 5.58 6.99
N ILE A 140 1.99 4.62 6.06
CA ILE A 140 0.79 4.39 5.24
C ILE A 140 -0.44 4.08 6.11
N LEU A 141 -0.29 3.18 7.08
CA LEU A 141 -1.39 2.73 7.94
C LEU A 141 -1.95 3.85 8.82
N LEU A 142 -1.13 4.83 9.23
CA LEU A 142 -1.57 5.98 10.02
C LEU A 142 -2.54 6.90 9.27
N PHE A 143 -2.64 6.79 7.93
CA PHE A 143 -3.54 7.59 7.12
C PHE A 143 -4.67 6.77 6.49
N LEU A 144 -4.65 5.44 6.63
CA LEU A 144 -5.59 4.55 5.96
C LEU A 144 -6.96 4.51 6.67
N PRO A 145 -8.07 4.97 6.05
CA PRO A 145 -9.39 4.96 6.68
C PRO A 145 -9.91 3.53 6.90
N ASP A 146 -10.34 3.23 8.13
CA ASP A 146 -10.88 1.92 8.50
C ASP A 146 -12.17 1.59 7.73
N ALA A 147 -12.94 2.60 7.34
CA ALA A 147 -14.14 2.46 6.52
C ALA A 147 -13.88 1.80 5.15
N LEU A 148 -12.63 1.76 4.67
CA LEU A 148 -12.29 1.08 3.43
C LEU A 148 -12.20 -0.45 3.62
N HIS A 149 -11.94 -0.95 4.83
CA HIS A 149 -11.75 -2.38 5.10
C HIS A 149 -10.70 -3.03 4.18
N MET A 150 -9.54 -2.37 4.02
CA MET A 150 -8.53 -2.81 3.05
C MET A 150 -7.89 -4.15 3.44
N GLY A 151 -7.81 -4.49 4.73
CA GLY A 151 -7.34 -5.79 5.18
C GLY A 151 -8.23 -6.92 4.67
N GLU A 152 -9.55 -6.77 4.72
CA GLU A 152 -10.49 -7.72 4.13
C GLU A 152 -10.27 -7.85 2.60
N LEU A 153 -10.21 -6.72 1.89
CA LEU A 153 -10.03 -6.68 0.43
C LEU A 153 -8.69 -7.25 -0.05
N LEU A 154 -7.68 -7.26 0.81
CA LEU A 154 -6.34 -7.78 0.52
C LEU A 154 -6.07 -9.14 1.16
N ASN A 155 -7.08 -9.74 1.80
CA ASN A 155 -6.97 -10.98 2.59
C ASN A 155 -5.82 -10.91 3.61
N ASP A 156 -5.69 -9.77 4.28
CA ASP A 156 -4.67 -9.48 5.27
C ASP A 156 -5.24 -8.63 6.42
N ASN A 157 -5.96 -9.30 7.32
CA ASN A 157 -6.61 -8.67 8.48
C ASN A 157 -5.61 -7.97 9.44
N THR A 158 -4.30 -8.18 9.28
CA THR A 158 -3.31 -7.46 10.09
C THR A 158 -3.24 -5.97 9.76
N LEU A 159 -3.68 -5.59 8.55
CA LEU A 159 -3.74 -4.20 8.09
C LEU A 159 -4.88 -3.39 8.73
N ASP A 160 -5.94 -4.07 9.16
CA ASP A 160 -7.10 -3.45 9.83
C ASP A 160 -7.03 -3.58 11.37
N ASP A 161 -6.04 -4.30 11.92
CA ASP A 161 -5.91 -4.53 13.36
C ASP A 161 -5.31 -3.32 14.12
N ASN A 162 -6.10 -2.81 15.06
CA ASN A 162 -5.82 -1.66 15.93
C ASN A 162 -4.50 -1.78 16.69
N THR A 163 -4.13 -3.00 17.10
CA THR A 163 -2.89 -3.25 17.85
C THR A 163 -1.67 -2.99 16.97
N ASN A 164 -1.72 -3.40 15.70
CA ASN A 164 -0.64 -3.18 14.75
C ASN A 164 -0.53 -1.70 14.33
N LYS A 165 -1.63 -0.93 14.35
CA LYS A 165 -1.63 0.52 14.11
C LYS A 165 -1.07 1.33 15.29
N MET A 166 -1.23 0.82 16.52
CA MET A 166 -0.75 1.43 17.77
C MET A 166 0.71 1.09 18.10
N GLU A 167 1.14 -0.16 17.87
CA GLU A 167 2.50 -0.62 18.18
C GLU A 167 3.48 -0.44 17.00
N GLY A 168 2.95 -0.22 15.80
CA GLY A 168 3.67 -0.32 14.55
C GLY A 168 3.91 -1.79 14.16
N PRO A 169 3.72 -2.21 12.90
CA PRO A 169 3.83 -3.60 12.45
C PRO A 169 5.22 -4.28 12.56
N ILE A 170 6.16 -3.73 13.34
CA ILE A 170 7.59 -4.08 13.25
C ILE A 170 7.90 -5.51 13.73
N SER A 171 7.16 -6.06 14.71
CA SER A 171 7.58 -7.33 15.32
C SER A 171 7.00 -8.59 14.67
N SER A 172 5.72 -8.63 14.32
CA SER A 172 5.11 -9.86 13.80
C SER A 172 5.35 -10.07 12.29
N LEU A 173 5.44 -8.99 11.50
CA LEU A 173 5.68 -9.06 10.05
C LEU A 173 7.14 -9.40 9.70
N MET A 174 8.13 -8.84 10.41
CA MET A 174 9.54 -9.24 10.27
C MET A 174 9.75 -10.71 10.60
N HIS A 175 9.06 -11.24 11.62
CA HIS A 175 9.10 -12.66 11.95
C HIS A 175 8.39 -13.54 10.93
N LYS A 176 7.34 -13.07 10.23
CA LYS A 176 6.67 -13.82 9.16
C LYS A 176 7.48 -13.83 7.86
N ILE A 177 8.11 -12.72 7.50
CA ILE A 177 9.07 -12.66 6.39
C ILE A 177 10.29 -13.53 6.73
N GLY A 178 10.81 -13.48 7.96
CA GLY A 178 11.89 -14.37 8.38
C GLY A 178 11.50 -15.85 8.35
N SER A 179 10.33 -16.21 8.89
CA SER A 179 9.91 -17.62 9.04
C SER A 179 9.45 -18.29 7.73
N ALA A 180 8.87 -17.55 6.78
CA ALA A 180 8.59 -18.07 5.44
C ALA A 180 9.88 -18.44 4.66
N PHE A 181 11.02 -17.86 5.04
CA PHE A 181 12.34 -18.14 4.46
C PHE A 181 13.25 -19.00 5.37
N SER A 182 12.83 -19.30 6.60
CA SER A 182 13.58 -20.12 7.58
C SER A 182 13.34 -21.62 7.46
N ASN A 183 12.72 -22.10 6.37
CA ASN A 183 12.59 -23.52 6.09
C ASN A 183 13.58 -23.99 5.00
N PRO A 184 14.89 -24.15 5.30
CA PRO A 184 15.70 -25.14 4.64
C PRO A 184 15.60 -26.43 5.46
N ALA A 185 14.67 -27.32 5.09
CA ALA A 185 14.63 -28.68 5.64
C ALA A 185 14.76 -29.69 4.49
N ASN A 186 16.02 -29.96 4.15
CA ASN A 186 16.59 -31.27 3.80
C ASN A 186 15.61 -32.36 3.31
N GLU A 187 15.48 -32.51 2.00
CA GLU A 187 15.18 -33.80 1.36
C GLU A 187 16.34 -34.19 0.43
N ALA A 188 17.51 -34.41 1.04
CA ALA A 188 18.62 -35.06 0.37
C ALA A 188 19.46 -35.81 1.41
N GLU A 189 18.88 -36.82 2.05
CA GLU A 189 19.60 -37.99 2.57
C GLU A 189 18.62 -39.01 3.16
N LEU A 190 18.91 -40.30 2.93
CA LEU A 190 18.17 -41.53 3.31
C LEU A 190 17.06 -41.90 2.30
N HIS A 191 17.26 -42.82 1.37
CA HIS A 191 17.69 -44.20 1.61
C HIS A 191 18.60 -44.75 0.50
N LYS A 192 19.73 -45.33 0.92
CA LYS A 192 20.34 -46.49 0.27
C LYS A 192 19.54 -47.74 0.63
#